data_AF-A0A2V6BZH5-F1
#
_entry.id   AF-A0A2V6BZH5-F1
#
_cell.length_a   1.000
_cell.length_b   1.000
_cell.length_c   1.000
_cell.angle_alpha   90.00
_cell.angle_beta   90.00
_cell.angle_gamma   90.00
#
_symmetry.space_group_name_H-M   'P 1'
#
loop_
_entity.id
_entity.type
_entity.pdbx_description
1 polymer ?
#
loop_
_entity_poly.entity_id
_entity_poly.type
_entity_poly.pdbx_seq_one_letter_code
_entity_poly.pdbx_strand_id
1 'polypeptide(L)'
;MPLTHTRELFAKALKGKYAIGAFNVNNMELLQAIVEACEEEKAPVMLQISKGARQYANPVYLKKLIEAAVSLSNIPIAVHLDHGDSFELCKECIDEGFTSVMIDGSHLPSEENVAVCKKVVEYAHKHDCVVEGELGMLVGAQHDEGEEGGGYSKGGVYTHPDEAVEFVKATGVDSLAVAIGNSHGAYKFKGDQRLNLDRLKAIKKALMDAELGDYPLVLHGASSV
;
A
#
# COMPACT_ATOMS: atom_id res chain seq x y z
N MET A 1 -5.12 6.52 22.52
CA MET A 1 -3.70 6.88 22.24
C MET A 1 -3.65 7.78 21.00
N PRO A 2 -2.54 8.40 20.57
CA PRO A 2 -2.48 8.94 19.21
C PRO A 2 -2.46 7.81 18.17
N LEU A 3 -2.70 8.14 16.89
CA LEU A 3 -2.41 7.22 15.79
C LEU A 3 -0.93 6.83 15.81
N THR A 4 -0.64 5.58 15.47
CA THR A 4 0.74 5.09 15.37
C THR A 4 1.32 5.47 14.02
N HIS A 5 2.53 6.00 14.01
CA HIS A 5 3.24 6.30 12.77
C HIS A 5 3.51 5.00 12.00
N THR A 6 3.07 4.96 10.74
CA THR A 6 3.19 3.77 9.89
C THR A 6 4.65 3.32 9.69
N ARG A 7 5.61 4.26 9.71
CA ARG A 7 7.05 3.95 9.67
C ARG A 7 7.49 3.03 10.81
N GLU A 8 6.96 3.22 12.02
CA GLU A 8 7.25 2.35 13.16
C GLU A 8 6.63 0.96 13.00
N LEU A 9 5.42 0.91 12.44
CA LEU A 9 4.75 -0.36 12.17
C LEU A 9 5.57 -1.18 11.16
N PHE A 10 5.98 -0.57 10.04
CA PHE A 10 6.84 -1.22 9.05
C PHE A 10 8.15 -1.72 9.66
N ALA A 11 8.86 -0.89 10.44
CA ALA A 11 10.10 -1.29 11.07
C ALA A 11 9.92 -2.52 12.01
N LYS A 12 8.83 -2.55 12.79
CA LYS A 12 8.48 -3.69 13.66
C LYS A 12 8.11 -4.94 12.85
N ALA A 13 7.34 -4.78 11.77
CA ALA A 13 6.90 -5.87 10.90
C ALA A 13 8.06 -6.54 10.17
N LEU A 14 8.94 -5.74 9.55
CA LEU A 14 10.13 -6.22 8.86
C LEU A 14 11.08 -6.95 9.82
N LYS A 15 11.41 -6.32 10.95
CA LYS A 15 12.24 -6.95 12.00
C LYS A 15 11.62 -8.24 12.54
N GLY A 16 10.30 -8.24 12.73
CA GLY A 16 9.53 -9.37 13.23
C GLY A 16 9.19 -10.44 12.18
N LYS A 17 9.50 -10.19 10.90
CA LYS A 17 9.18 -11.06 9.76
C LYS A 17 7.69 -11.41 9.66
N TYR A 18 6.83 -10.42 9.88
CA TYR A 18 5.38 -10.53 9.69
C TYR A 18 4.85 -9.43 8.77
N ALA A 19 3.62 -9.59 8.30
CA ALA A 19 2.91 -8.57 7.52
C ALA A 19 1.85 -7.88 8.39
N ILE A 20 1.57 -6.61 8.11
CA ILE A 20 0.49 -5.86 8.78
C ILE A 20 -0.76 -5.98 7.93
N GLY A 21 -1.88 -6.33 8.56
CA GLY A 21 -3.18 -6.30 7.92
C GLY A 21 -3.62 -4.87 7.64
N ALA A 22 -3.96 -4.61 6.38
CA ALA A 22 -4.51 -3.34 5.96
C ALA A 22 -5.94 -3.59 5.44
N PHE A 23 -6.93 -3.08 6.18
CA PHE A 23 -8.34 -3.44 5.98
C PHE A 23 -9.16 -2.20 5.64
N ASN A 24 -9.93 -2.28 4.55
CA ASN A 24 -10.81 -1.18 4.17
C ASN A 24 -11.95 -0.98 5.18
N VAL A 25 -12.21 0.28 5.53
CA VAL A 25 -13.30 0.68 6.42
C VAL A 25 -14.25 1.61 5.68
N ASN A 26 -15.54 1.29 5.72
CA ASN A 26 -16.60 2.07 5.08
C ASN A 26 -17.71 2.51 6.05
N ASN A 27 -17.81 1.92 7.23
CA ASN A 27 -18.84 2.21 8.23
C ASN A 27 -18.35 1.83 9.65
N MET A 28 -19.23 2.04 10.64
CA MET A 28 -18.93 1.74 12.04
C MET A 28 -18.76 0.25 12.30
N GLU A 29 -19.62 -0.60 11.73
CA GLU A 29 -19.64 -2.03 11.99
C GLU A 29 -18.35 -2.71 11.49
N LEU A 30 -17.85 -2.33 10.31
CA LEU A 30 -16.57 -2.84 9.81
C LEU A 30 -15.41 -2.37 10.68
N LEU A 31 -15.41 -1.11 11.09
CA LEU A 31 -14.37 -0.57 11.97
C LEU A 31 -14.31 -1.35 13.29
N GLN A 32 -15.46 -1.56 13.93
CA GLN A 32 -15.57 -2.32 15.17
C GLN A 32 -15.06 -3.75 14.98
N ALA A 33 -15.56 -4.45 13.96
CA ALA A 33 -15.16 -5.84 13.70
C ALA A 33 -13.64 -5.97 13.47
N ILE A 34 -13.03 -5.05 12.71
CA ILE A 34 -11.59 -5.05 12.44
C ILE A 34 -10.80 -4.80 13.74
N VAL A 35 -11.17 -3.76 14.49
CA VAL A 35 -10.42 -3.35 15.69
C VAL A 35 -10.57 -4.39 16.81
N GLU A 36 -11.77 -4.91 17.03
CA GLU A 36 -12.04 -5.96 18.03
C GLU A 36 -11.26 -7.24 17.71
N ALA A 37 -11.26 -7.69 16.45
CA ALA A 37 -10.45 -8.85 16.05
C ALA A 37 -8.94 -8.61 16.25
N CYS A 38 -8.44 -7.42 15.91
CA CYS A 38 -7.03 -7.11 16.11
C CYS A 38 -6.66 -6.96 17.61
N GLU A 39 -7.58 -6.52 18.47
CA GLU A 39 -7.40 -6.54 19.93
C GLU A 39 -7.28 -7.97 20.47
N GLU A 40 -8.18 -8.87 20.06
CA GLU A 40 -8.14 -10.28 20.45
C GLU A 40 -6.81 -10.95 20.04
N GLU A 41 -6.37 -10.69 18.82
CA GLU A 41 -5.12 -11.22 18.26
C GLU A 41 -3.87 -10.44 18.69
N LYS A 42 -4.04 -9.32 19.42
CA LYS A 42 -2.96 -8.41 19.84
C LYS A 42 -2.08 -7.96 18.67
N ALA A 43 -2.72 -7.69 17.53
CA ALA A 43 -2.06 -7.35 16.28
C ALA A 43 -2.18 -5.85 15.97
N PRO A 44 -1.14 -5.21 15.40
CA PRO A 44 -1.27 -3.86 14.86
C PRO A 44 -2.13 -3.87 13.59
N VAL A 45 -2.77 -2.75 13.28
CA VAL A 45 -3.64 -2.64 12.10
C VAL A 45 -3.45 -1.32 11.34
N MET A 46 -3.58 -1.41 10.01
CA MET A 46 -3.75 -0.25 9.14
C MET A 46 -5.22 -0.18 8.70
N LEU A 47 -5.92 0.85 9.14
CA LEU A 47 -7.27 1.15 8.68
C LEU A 47 -7.16 1.88 7.33
N GLN A 48 -7.59 1.22 6.27
CA GLN A 48 -7.53 1.73 4.91
C GLN A 48 -8.85 2.42 4.54
N ILE A 49 -8.75 3.60 3.93
CA ILE A 49 -9.91 4.37 3.49
C ILE A 49 -9.70 4.72 2.03
N SER A 50 -10.58 4.23 1.16
CA SER A 50 -10.57 4.57 -0.27
C SER A 50 -11.33 5.86 -0.55
N LYS A 51 -11.13 6.44 -1.73
CA LYS A 51 -11.95 7.56 -2.23
C LYS A 51 -13.46 7.26 -2.17
N GLY A 52 -13.85 6.03 -2.55
CA GLY A 52 -15.24 5.59 -2.49
C GLY A 52 -15.79 5.52 -1.06
N ALA A 53 -14.98 5.06 -0.10
CA ALA A 53 -15.35 5.06 1.32
C ALA A 53 -15.61 6.49 1.83
N ARG A 54 -14.74 7.45 1.48
CA ARG A 54 -14.91 8.86 1.82
C ARG A 54 -16.20 9.44 1.26
N GLN A 55 -16.51 9.14 0.00
CA GLN A 55 -17.75 9.60 -0.64
C GLN A 55 -19.00 9.00 -0.01
N TYR A 56 -18.95 7.71 0.35
CA TYR A 56 -20.07 7.01 0.99
C TYR A 56 -20.33 7.50 2.42
N ALA A 57 -19.29 7.46 3.25
CA ALA A 57 -19.42 7.66 4.69
C ALA A 57 -19.28 9.12 5.13
N ASN A 58 -18.82 10.03 4.26
CA ASN A 58 -18.34 11.38 4.58
C ASN A 58 -17.04 11.38 5.42
N PRO A 59 -16.01 12.16 5.04
CA PRO A 59 -14.74 12.23 5.78
C PRO A 59 -14.88 12.58 7.26
N VAL A 60 -15.84 13.45 7.61
CA VAL A 60 -16.04 13.89 9.01
C VAL A 60 -16.49 12.72 9.88
N TYR A 61 -17.42 11.90 9.39
CA TYR A 61 -17.86 10.72 10.14
C TYR A 61 -16.74 9.68 10.25
N LEU A 62 -16.02 9.39 9.16
CA LEU A 62 -14.87 8.48 9.20
C LEU A 62 -13.82 8.91 10.22
N LYS A 63 -13.48 10.21 10.25
CA LYS A 63 -12.55 10.75 11.23
C LYS A 63 -13.03 10.52 12.65
N LYS A 64 -14.31 10.80 12.95
CA LYS A 64 -14.87 10.61 14.29
C LYS A 64 -14.94 9.15 14.71
N LEU A 65 -15.20 8.25 13.75
CA LEU A 65 -15.17 6.80 13.98
C LEU A 65 -13.75 6.33 14.31
N ILE A 66 -12.74 6.76 13.56
CA ILE A 66 -11.33 6.44 13.83
C ILE A 66 -10.91 6.98 15.20
N GLU A 67 -11.23 8.23 15.52
CA GLU A 67 -10.94 8.84 16.83
C GLU A 67 -11.55 7.99 17.96
N ALA A 68 -12.78 7.51 17.79
CA ALA A 68 -13.42 6.61 18.75
C ALA A 68 -12.68 5.27 18.86
N ALA A 69 -12.37 4.59 17.75
CA ALA A 69 -11.64 3.32 17.75
C ALA A 69 -10.29 3.45 18.47
N VAL A 70 -9.52 4.49 18.16
CA VAL A 70 -8.21 4.78 18.77
C VAL A 70 -8.31 5.13 20.27
N SER A 71 -9.45 5.69 20.71
CA SER A 71 -9.70 5.99 22.12
C SER A 71 -10.10 4.78 22.95
N LEU A 72 -10.70 3.76 22.30
CA LEU A 72 -11.20 2.54 22.94
C LEU A 72 -10.23 1.37 22.87
N SER A 73 -9.17 1.50 22.06
CA SER A 73 -8.21 0.45 21.74
C SER A 73 -6.83 0.67 22.37
N ASN A 74 -6.16 -0.44 22.68
CA ASN A 74 -4.78 -0.53 23.15
C ASN A 74 -3.80 -1.04 22.08
N ILE A 75 -4.27 -1.48 20.91
CA ILE A 75 -3.38 -1.89 19.81
C ILE A 75 -2.84 -0.68 19.02
N PRO A 76 -1.69 -0.84 18.33
CA PRO A 76 -1.22 0.18 17.39
C PRO A 76 -2.13 0.27 16.16
N ILE A 77 -2.67 1.47 15.92
CA ILE A 77 -3.56 1.76 14.79
C ILE A 77 -2.93 2.86 13.93
N ALA A 78 -2.76 2.58 12.64
CA ALA A 78 -2.42 3.56 11.61
C ALA A 78 -3.60 3.76 10.65
N VAL A 79 -3.64 4.90 9.95
CA VAL A 79 -4.67 5.20 8.95
C VAL A 79 -4.00 5.46 7.61
N HIS A 80 -4.55 4.85 6.56
CA HIS A 80 -4.00 4.86 5.21
C HIS A 80 -5.05 5.28 4.17
N LEU A 81 -4.70 6.21 3.28
CA LEU A 81 -5.50 6.49 2.08
C LEU A 81 -5.19 5.42 1.02
N ASP A 82 -6.21 4.67 0.63
CA ASP A 82 -6.13 3.59 -0.35
C ASP A 82 -6.48 4.08 -1.76
N HIS A 83 -5.62 3.80 -2.74
CA HIS A 83 -5.71 4.23 -4.14
C HIS A 83 -6.09 5.72 -4.32
N GLY A 84 -5.30 6.62 -3.73
CA GLY A 84 -5.45 8.07 -3.99
C GLY A 84 -5.20 8.38 -5.46
N ASP A 85 -6.07 9.17 -6.09
CA ASP A 85 -6.03 9.45 -7.53
C ASP A 85 -5.51 10.85 -7.89
N SER A 86 -5.15 11.65 -6.88
CA SER A 86 -4.71 13.02 -7.05
C SER A 86 -3.86 13.47 -5.87
N PHE A 87 -2.95 14.42 -6.14
CA PHE A 87 -2.17 15.08 -5.09
C PHE A 87 -3.09 15.76 -4.08
N GLU A 88 -4.17 16.40 -4.55
CA GLU A 88 -5.11 17.14 -3.73
C GLU A 88 -5.82 16.23 -2.72
N LEU A 89 -6.25 15.04 -3.13
CA LEU A 89 -6.85 14.05 -2.23
C LEU A 89 -5.83 13.53 -1.20
N CYS A 90 -4.60 13.23 -1.63
CA CYS A 90 -3.53 12.81 -0.71
C CYS A 90 -3.25 13.91 0.32
N LYS A 91 -3.14 15.16 -0.13
CA LYS A 91 -2.94 16.33 0.71
C LYS A 91 -4.07 16.49 1.72
N GLU A 92 -5.32 16.40 1.29
CA GLU A 92 -6.50 16.48 2.17
C GLU A 92 -6.44 15.41 3.28
N CYS A 93 -6.13 14.17 2.93
CA CYS A 93 -6.01 13.09 3.91
C CYS A 93 -4.86 13.31 4.90
N ILE A 94 -3.71 13.79 4.42
CA ILE A 94 -2.58 14.17 5.27
C ILE A 94 -2.98 15.28 6.25
N ASP A 95 -3.64 16.33 5.76
CA ASP A 95 -4.12 17.46 6.57
C ASP A 95 -5.17 17.03 7.62
N GLU A 96 -5.93 15.96 7.34
CA GLU A 96 -6.89 15.38 8.26
C GLU A 96 -6.26 14.55 9.39
N GLY A 97 -4.98 14.19 9.26
CA GLY A 97 -4.20 13.43 10.23
C GLY A 97 -3.89 11.99 9.83
N PHE A 98 -4.00 11.63 8.55
CA PHE A 98 -3.61 10.29 8.09
C PHE A 98 -2.10 10.09 8.27
N THR A 99 -1.71 8.92 8.79
CA THR A 99 -0.30 8.57 9.02
C THR A 99 0.35 7.94 7.79
N SER A 100 -0.44 7.57 6.80
CA SER A 100 0.00 7.05 5.51
C SER A 100 -0.97 7.43 4.39
N VAL A 101 -0.45 7.63 3.19
CA VAL A 101 -1.26 7.76 1.97
C VAL A 101 -0.65 6.97 0.83
N MET A 102 -1.49 6.47 -0.06
CA MET A 102 -1.09 5.96 -1.35
C MET A 102 -1.49 6.93 -2.45
N ILE A 103 -0.58 7.16 -3.40
CA ILE A 103 -0.89 7.78 -4.69
C ILE A 103 -0.74 6.73 -5.78
N ASP A 104 -1.85 6.41 -6.45
CA ASP A 104 -1.90 5.43 -7.53
C ASP A 104 -1.69 6.11 -8.88
N GLY A 105 -0.41 6.24 -9.25
CA GLY A 105 0.02 6.67 -10.58
C GLY A 105 0.30 5.52 -11.53
N SER A 106 -0.04 4.28 -11.19
CA SER A 106 0.40 3.07 -11.91
C SER A 106 -0.06 3.01 -13.38
N HIS A 107 -1.17 3.69 -13.69
CA HIS A 107 -1.74 3.81 -15.02
C HIS A 107 -1.12 4.94 -15.87
N LEU A 108 -0.30 5.81 -15.27
CA LEU A 108 0.36 6.92 -15.95
C LEU A 108 1.67 6.46 -16.61
N PRO A 109 2.19 7.21 -17.61
CA PRO A 109 3.55 7.03 -18.07
C PRO A 109 4.55 7.11 -16.91
N SER A 110 5.64 6.32 -16.97
CA SER A 110 6.59 6.15 -15.85
C SER A 110 7.10 7.49 -15.28
N GLU A 111 7.48 8.44 -16.15
CA GLU A 111 7.95 9.76 -15.70
C GLU A 111 6.87 10.57 -14.96
N GLU A 112 5.61 10.47 -15.38
CA GLU A 112 4.47 11.13 -14.72
C GLU A 112 4.13 10.47 -13.39
N ASN A 113 4.17 9.13 -13.32
CA ASN A 113 4.01 8.38 -12.07
C ASN A 113 5.08 8.80 -11.05
N VAL A 114 6.35 8.85 -11.48
CA VAL A 114 7.44 9.31 -10.62
C VAL A 114 7.22 10.75 -10.16
N ALA A 115 6.82 11.65 -11.07
CA ALA A 115 6.59 13.05 -10.75
C ALA A 115 5.46 13.26 -9.73
N VAL A 116 4.33 12.57 -9.88
CA VAL A 116 3.21 12.69 -8.95
C VAL A 116 3.54 12.07 -7.59
N CYS A 117 4.20 10.90 -7.57
CA CYS A 117 4.68 10.27 -6.34
C CYS A 117 5.61 11.19 -5.56
N LYS A 118 6.62 11.77 -6.23
CA LYS A 118 7.57 12.69 -5.61
C LYS A 118 6.87 13.93 -5.04
N LYS A 119 5.91 14.50 -5.76
CA LYS A 119 5.12 15.65 -5.27
C LYS A 119 4.37 15.31 -3.98
N VAL A 120 3.77 14.12 -3.88
CA VAL A 120 3.08 13.65 -2.66
C VAL A 120 4.08 13.41 -1.53
N VAL A 121 5.19 12.72 -1.80
CA VAL A 121 6.30 12.47 -0.86
C VAL A 121 6.80 13.76 -0.23
N GLU A 122 7.11 14.77 -1.05
CA GLU A 122 7.62 16.08 -0.58
C GLU A 122 6.66 16.79 0.38
N TYR A 123 5.35 16.56 0.23
CA TYR A 123 4.34 17.11 1.14
C TYR A 123 4.18 16.24 2.38
N ALA A 124 4.01 14.92 2.20
CA ALA A 124 3.75 13.95 3.27
C ALA A 124 4.88 13.92 4.30
N HIS A 125 6.14 13.90 3.85
CA HIS A 125 7.30 13.85 4.74
C HIS A 125 7.44 15.09 5.64
N LYS A 126 6.93 16.25 5.21
CA LYS A 126 6.87 17.46 6.05
C LYS A 126 5.83 17.36 7.18
N HIS A 127 4.90 16.42 7.08
CA HIS A 127 3.81 16.18 8.03
C HIS A 127 3.96 14.83 8.75
N ASP A 128 5.14 14.21 8.68
CA ASP A 128 5.45 12.88 9.24
C ASP A 128 4.46 11.78 8.82
N CYS A 129 3.98 11.89 7.57
CA CYS A 129 3.16 10.91 6.89
C CYS A 129 4.02 10.16 5.87
N VAL A 130 3.83 8.84 5.77
CA VAL A 130 4.55 8.00 4.79
C VAL A 130 3.74 7.80 3.51
N VAL A 131 4.43 7.59 2.40
CA VAL A 131 3.80 7.44 1.09
C VAL A 131 4.02 6.04 0.53
N GLU A 132 2.94 5.43 0.07
CA GLU A 132 2.95 4.23 -0.77
C GLU A 132 2.84 4.64 -2.24
N GLY A 133 3.72 4.09 -3.07
CA GLY A 133 3.60 4.17 -4.53
C GLY A 133 3.33 2.78 -5.12
N GLU A 134 2.79 2.75 -6.34
CA GLU A 134 2.51 1.51 -7.07
C GLU A 134 3.26 1.47 -8.40
N LEU A 135 3.84 0.30 -8.69
CA LEU A 135 4.55 0.04 -9.94
C LEU A 135 4.10 -1.30 -10.54
N GLY A 136 3.83 -1.29 -11.85
CA GLY A 136 3.17 -2.38 -12.56
C GLY A 136 1.67 -2.13 -12.68
N MET A 137 0.95 -2.97 -13.43
CA MET A 137 -0.49 -2.83 -13.59
C MET A 137 -1.22 -4.02 -12.97
N LEU A 138 -2.22 -3.73 -12.13
CA LEU A 138 -3.18 -4.73 -11.66
C LEU A 138 -4.23 -5.04 -12.72
N VAL A 139 -3.78 -5.46 -13.91
CA VAL A 139 -4.67 -6.06 -14.91
C VAL A 139 -4.96 -7.49 -14.47
N GLY A 140 -6.24 -7.90 -14.54
CA GLY A 140 -6.63 -9.29 -14.31
C GLY A 140 -5.81 -10.27 -15.17
N ALA A 141 -5.81 -11.55 -14.78
CA ALA A 141 -5.09 -12.67 -15.37
C ALA A 141 -4.44 -12.43 -16.75
N GLN A 142 -3.17 -11.98 -16.77
CA GLN A 142 -2.34 -11.99 -17.96
C GLN A 142 -1.04 -12.74 -17.67
N HIS A 143 -0.57 -13.49 -18.67
CA HIS A 143 0.75 -14.14 -18.65
C HIS A 143 1.80 -13.12 -19.10
N ASP A 144 2.83 -12.94 -18.28
CA ASP A 144 4.08 -12.30 -18.71
C ASP A 144 4.99 -13.40 -19.24
N GLU A 145 5.25 -13.40 -20.55
CA GLU A 145 6.13 -14.38 -21.21
C GLU A 145 7.62 -14.12 -20.90
N GLY A 146 7.95 -13.00 -20.25
CA GLY A 146 9.32 -12.59 -19.95
C GLY A 146 10.09 -12.06 -21.16
N GLU A 147 11.32 -11.60 -20.93
CA GLU A 147 12.24 -11.24 -22.02
C GLU A 147 12.89 -12.48 -22.63
N GLU A 148 13.43 -12.34 -23.85
CA GLU A 148 14.25 -13.38 -24.49
C GLU A 148 15.36 -13.87 -23.53
N GLY A 149 15.29 -15.14 -23.13
CA GLY A 149 16.19 -15.72 -22.12
C GLY A 149 15.56 -16.01 -20.76
N GLY A 150 14.26 -15.78 -20.59
CA GLY A 150 13.52 -16.11 -19.36
C GLY A 150 13.65 -15.07 -18.24
N GLY A 151 14.06 -13.85 -18.61
CA GLY A 151 14.11 -12.69 -17.71
C GLY A 151 12.72 -12.09 -17.46
N TYR A 152 12.64 -11.12 -16.56
CA TYR A 152 11.40 -10.37 -16.32
C TYR A 152 11.23 -9.29 -17.40
N SER A 153 10.02 -9.10 -17.93
CA SER A 153 9.75 -8.06 -18.94
C SER A 153 9.77 -6.66 -18.33
N LYS A 154 10.59 -5.75 -18.88
CA LYS A 154 10.50 -4.31 -18.61
C LYS A 154 9.29 -3.67 -19.30
N GLY A 155 8.64 -2.72 -18.63
CA GLY A 155 7.41 -2.07 -19.12
C GLY A 155 6.21 -3.03 -19.28
N GLY A 156 6.29 -4.22 -18.69
CA GLY A 156 5.25 -5.24 -18.72
C GLY A 156 4.18 -5.02 -17.65
N VAL A 157 3.29 -6.02 -17.54
CA VAL A 157 2.21 -6.04 -16.54
C VAL A 157 2.74 -6.17 -15.11
N TYR A 158 3.78 -6.98 -14.92
CA TYR A 158 4.37 -7.26 -13.61
C TYR A 158 5.59 -6.39 -13.34
N THR A 159 5.80 -6.07 -12.08
CA THR A 159 6.90 -5.20 -11.64
C THR A 159 8.26 -5.85 -11.93
N HIS A 160 9.14 -5.14 -12.63
CA HIS A 160 10.52 -5.56 -12.82
C HIS A 160 11.39 -5.18 -11.60
N PRO A 161 12.31 -6.04 -11.12
CA PRO A 161 13.18 -5.74 -9.99
C PRO A 161 13.98 -4.43 -10.13
N ASP A 162 14.61 -4.21 -11.28
CA ASP A 162 15.37 -2.96 -11.53
C ASP A 162 14.48 -1.72 -11.56
N GLU A 163 13.29 -1.80 -12.17
CA GLU A 163 12.36 -0.68 -12.22
C GLU A 163 11.85 -0.32 -10.82
N ALA A 164 11.66 -1.32 -9.94
CA ALA A 164 11.32 -1.07 -8.54
C ALA A 164 12.42 -0.27 -7.82
N VAL A 165 13.69 -0.60 -8.05
CA VAL A 165 14.84 0.13 -7.50
C VAL A 165 14.89 1.57 -8.02
N GLU A 166 14.75 1.75 -9.34
CA GLU A 166 14.75 3.05 -9.99
C GLU A 166 13.60 3.92 -9.48
N PHE A 167 12.41 3.35 -9.40
CA PHE A 167 11.20 4.03 -8.93
C PHE A 167 11.32 4.48 -7.49
N VAL A 168 11.73 3.60 -6.57
CA VAL A 168 11.91 3.95 -5.15
C VAL A 168 12.96 5.07 -4.99
N LYS A 169 14.09 4.99 -5.70
CA LYS A 169 15.13 6.01 -5.65
C LYS A 169 14.67 7.36 -6.21
N ALA A 170 13.91 7.34 -7.30
CA ALA A 170 13.45 8.56 -7.97
C ALA A 170 12.31 9.26 -7.23
N THR A 171 11.43 8.50 -6.59
CA THR A 171 10.23 9.03 -5.92
C THR A 171 10.45 9.34 -4.45
N GLY A 172 11.23 8.53 -3.73
CA GLY A 172 11.37 8.63 -2.29
C GLY A 172 10.15 8.14 -1.50
N VAL A 173 9.29 7.30 -2.11
CA VAL A 173 8.20 6.63 -1.37
C VAL A 173 8.77 5.78 -0.23
N ASP A 174 7.93 5.39 0.73
CA ASP A 174 8.32 4.64 1.93
C ASP A 174 7.91 3.16 1.84
N SER A 175 6.96 2.83 0.97
CA SER A 175 6.53 1.47 0.64
C SER A 175 6.20 1.37 -0.86
N LEU A 176 6.31 0.16 -1.40
CA LEU A 176 6.05 -0.10 -2.82
C LEU A 176 5.04 -1.22 -3.00
N ALA A 177 3.89 -0.91 -3.58
CA ALA A 177 2.97 -1.90 -4.10
C ALA A 177 3.52 -2.49 -5.41
N VAL A 178 3.55 -3.82 -5.48
CA VAL A 178 4.12 -4.55 -6.61
C VAL A 178 3.08 -5.49 -7.25
N ALA A 179 3.11 -5.54 -8.57
CA ALA A 179 2.34 -6.46 -9.39
C ALA A 179 3.14 -7.75 -9.62
N ILE A 180 2.71 -8.84 -8.99
CA ILE A 180 3.33 -10.18 -9.09
C ILE A 180 2.31 -11.27 -9.48
N GLY A 181 1.20 -10.89 -10.12
CA GLY A 181 0.10 -11.80 -10.48
C GLY A 181 -1.14 -11.66 -9.59
N ASN A 182 -1.14 -10.71 -8.67
CA ASN A 182 -2.30 -10.31 -7.86
C ASN A 182 -3.31 -9.48 -8.67
N SER A 183 -4.60 -9.55 -8.31
CA SER A 183 -5.69 -8.81 -8.96
C SER A 183 -6.83 -8.44 -8.00
N HIS A 184 -7.58 -7.38 -8.29
CA HIS A 184 -8.71 -6.93 -7.47
C HIS A 184 -10.02 -7.74 -7.69
N GLY A 185 -10.89 -7.76 -6.66
CA GLY A 185 -12.28 -8.25 -6.76
C GLY A 185 -12.51 -9.76 -6.60
N ALA A 186 -13.76 -10.21 -6.75
CA ALA A 186 -14.18 -11.62 -6.57
C ALA A 186 -13.81 -12.54 -7.76
N TYR A 187 -13.10 -12.01 -8.76
CA TYR A 187 -12.62 -12.78 -9.92
C TYR A 187 -11.14 -13.14 -9.80
N LYS A 188 -10.64 -13.19 -8.57
CA LYS A 188 -9.34 -13.73 -8.24
C LYS A 188 -9.29 -15.21 -8.62
N PHE A 189 -8.17 -15.61 -9.21
CA PHE A 189 -7.85 -16.98 -9.56
C PHE A 189 -8.77 -17.66 -10.58
N LYS A 190 -9.43 -16.91 -11.48
CA LYS A 190 -10.04 -17.53 -12.67
C LYS A 190 -8.96 -17.97 -13.65
N GLY A 191 -8.77 -19.29 -13.79
CA GLY A 191 -7.77 -19.89 -14.69
C GLY A 191 -6.44 -20.19 -13.97
N ASP A 192 -5.31 -19.94 -14.63
CA ASP A 192 -3.95 -20.25 -14.16
C ASP A 192 -3.26 -19.12 -13.37
N GLN A 193 -4.02 -18.16 -12.82
CA GLN A 193 -3.45 -17.08 -12.01
C GLN A 193 -2.71 -17.62 -10.79
N ARG A 194 -1.45 -17.19 -10.61
CA ARG A 194 -0.61 -17.54 -9.46
C ARG A 194 0.26 -16.35 -9.08
N LEU A 195 0.50 -16.19 -7.79
CA LEU A 195 1.51 -15.25 -7.31
C LEU A 195 2.89 -15.72 -7.72
N ASN A 196 3.65 -14.88 -8.41
CA ASN A 196 5.04 -15.11 -8.75
C ASN A 196 5.93 -14.75 -7.56
N LEU A 197 6.05 -15.68 -6.61
CA LEU A 197 6.84 -15.49 -5.39
C LEU A 197 8.34 -15.34 -5.67
N ASP A 198 8.84 -15.90 -6.78
CA ASP A 198 10.24 -15.75 -7.15
C ASP A 198 10.53 -14.33 -7.65
N ARG A 199 9.59 -13.71 -8.38
CA ARG A 199 9.64 -12.28 -8.70
C ARG A 199 9.63 -11.42 -7.44
N LEU A 200 8.78 -11.73 -6.46
CA LEU A 200 8.77 -11.01 -5.18
C LEU A 200 10.12 -11.08 -4.47
N LYS A 201 10.74 -12.27 -4.42
CA LYS A 201 12.10 -12.45 -3.88
C LYS A 201 13.14 -11.65 -4.66
N ALA A 202 13.05 -11.63 -5.99
CA ALA A 202 13.96 -10.89 -6.86
C ALA A 202 13.87 -9.38 -6.63
N ILE A 203 12.65 -8.83 -6.55
CA ILE A 203 12.41 -7.41 -6.22
C ILE A 203 13.01 -7.08 -4.85
N LYS A 204 12.70 -7.91 -3.83
CA LYS A 204 13.21 -7.71 -2.48
C LYS A 204 14.75 -7.71 -2.46
N LYS A 205 15.36 -8.67 -3.15
CA LYS A 205 16.83 -8.76 -3.26
C LYS A 205 17.41 -7.54 -3.95
N ALA A 206 16.83 -7.09 -5.08
CA ALA A 206 17.31 -5.92 -5.81
C ALA A 206 17.28 -4.64 -4.95
N LEU A 207 16.21 -4.43 -4.17
CA LEU A 207 16.12 -3.30 -3.24
C LEU A 207 17.20 -3.37 -2.16
N MET A 208 17.47 -4.56 -1.61
CA MET A 208 18.55 -4.76 -0.64
C MET A 208 19.95 -4.51 -1.25
N ASP A 209 20.21 -5.07 -2.43
CA ASP A 209 21.48 -4.91 -3.16
C ASP A 209 21.73 -3.43 -3.54
N ALA A 210 20.65 -2.67 -3.76
CA ALA A 210 20.69 -1.25 -4.08
C ALA A 210 20.83 -0.32 -2.85
N GLU A 211 21.11 -0.89 -1.67
CA GLU A 211 21.29 -0.20 -0.38
C GLU A 211 20.03 0.52 0.13
N LEU A 212 18.83 0.11 -0.31
CA LEU A 212 17.55 0.66 0.17
C LEU A 212 17.05 -0.03 1.46
N GLY A 213 17.83 -0.96 1.99
CA GLY A 213 17.52 -1.70 3.22
C GLY A 213 16.43 -2.76 3.04
N ASP A 214 15.88 -3.20 4.18
CA ASP A 214 14.77 -4.16 4.21
C ASP A 214 13.45 -3.46 3.84
N TYR A 215 13.30 -3.08 2.58
CA TYR A 215 12.27 -2.13 2.13
C TYR A 215 10.83 -2.70 2.22
N PRO A 216 9.82 -1.96 2.72
CA PRO A 216 8.43 -2.44 2.79
C PRO A 216 7.81 -2.66 1.40
N LEU A 217 7.40 -3.89 1.12
CA LEU A 217 6.63 -4.25 -0.09
C LEU A 217 5.17 -4.48 0.28
N VAL A 218 4.26 -4.03 -0.58
CA VAL A 218 2.82 -4.10 -0.38
C VAL A 218 2.19 -5.01 -1.43
N LEU A 219 1.27 -5.87 -1.02
CA LEU A 219 0.57 -6.80 -1.89
C LEU A 219 -0.92 -6.45 -1.94
N HIS A 220 -1.32 -5.76 -3.00
CA HIS A 220 -2.72 -5.45 -3.27
C HIS A 220 -3.49 -6.67 -3.75
N GLY A 221 -4.82 -6.60 -3.75
CA GLY A 221 -5.63 -7.65 -4.36
C GLY A 221 -5.43 -9.06 -3.76
N ALA A 222 -4.89 -9.18 -2.54
CA ALA A 222 -4.48 -10.46 -1.96
C ALA A 222 -5.55 -11.20 -1.14
N SER A 223 -6.82 -10.77 -1.16
CA SER A 223 -7.90 -11.53 -0.52
C SER A 223 -7.93 -12.98 -1.02
N SER A 224 -8.09 -13.93 -0.11
CA SER A 224 -7.96 -15.37 -0.34
C SER A 224 -9.17 -16.03 -1.00
N VAL A 225 -9.98 -15.26 -1.75
CA VAL A 225 -11.21 -15.74 -2.41
C VAL A 225 -10.90 -16.31 -3.78
#